data_AF-A0A1V2B7C7-F1
#
_entry.id   AF-A0A1V2B7C7-F1
#
_cell.length_a   1.000
_cell.length_b   1.000
_cell.length_c   1.000
_cell.angle_alpha   90.00
_cell.angle_beta   90.00
_cell.angle_gamma   90.00
#
_symmetry.space_group_name_H-M   'P 1'
#
loop_
_entity.id
_entity.type
_entity.pdbx_description
1 polymer ?
#
loop_
_entity_poly.entity_id
_entity_poly.type
_entity_poly.pdbx_seq_one_letter_code
_entity_poly.pdbx_strand_id
1 'polypeptide(L)'
;MSYYIRILGTQDPDIHLDDISEELDAEALSAQFGVLKNEKPEKWSVFELKNEKGKLLATVERNPVTTEGIGREELDEFKQSILEFQPASAAKWLNEFFDSVKVIYAIELLPIGMEAENYHIITTTQGIIWEQVNGILQADEEGFTNEEGYHILWQFPDDADGEWNCAVLNAEGKWENFNMDLADEQQREAFKAGKVPEGAKKVK
;
A
#
# COMPACT_ATOMS: atom_id res chain seq x y z
N MET A 1 14.25 -4.43 -11.35
CA MET A 1 13.53 -3.21 -10.95
C MET A 1 13.32 -3.31 -9.45
N SER A 2 13.37 -2.21 -8.72
CA SER A 2 13.03 -2.23 -7.29
C SER A 2 11.51 -2.40 -7.14
N TYR A 3 11.08 -3.08 -6.08
CA TYR A 3 9.67 -3.28 -5.78
C TYR A 3 9.22 -2.22 -4.77
N TYR A 4 8.10 -1.56 -5.06
CA TYR A 4 7.56 -0.50 -4.21
C TYR A 4 6.21 -0.89 -3.60
N ILE A 5 6.06 -0.53 -2.33
CA ILE A 5 4.77 -0.36 -1.68
C ILE A 5 4.54 1.13 -1.47
N ARG A 6 3.37 1.62 -1.82
CA ARG A 6 2.98 3.02 -1.69
C ARG A 6 1.79 3.16 -0.78
N ILE A 7 1.86 4.14 0.11
CA ILE A 7 0.76 4.54 0.98
C ILE A 7 0.26 5.89 0.48
N LEU A 8 -0.96 5.93 -0.03
CA LEU A 8 -1.60 7.15 -0.54
C LEU A 8 -2.51 7.72 0.57
N GLY A 9 -1.97 8.66 1.34
CA GLY A 9 -2.61 9.23 2.53
C GLY A 9 -3.50 10.43 2.21
N THR A 10 -4.69 10.48 2.83
CA THR A 10 -5.59 11.66 2.77
C THR A 10 -5.31 12.71 3.84
N GLN A 11 -4.44 12.35 4.79
CA GLN A 11 -3.86 13.20 5.81
C GLN A 11 -2.35 13.20 5.68
N ASP A 12 -1.73 14.29 6.10
CA ASP A 12 -0.29 14.47 6.06
C ASP A 12 0.21 14.97 7.44
N PRO A 13 0.11 14.13 8.49
CA PRO A 13 0.63 14.47 9.80
C PRO A 13 2.17 14.45 9.80
N ASP A 14 2.76 15.14 10.77
CA ASP A 14 4.19 14.98 11.07
C ASP A 14 4.37 13.63 11.80
N ILE A 15 4.95 12.63 11.13
CA ILE A 15 5.22 11.29 11.68
C ILE A 15 6.65 11.27 12.21
N HIS A 16 6.84 11.05 13.52
CA HIS A 16 8.17 10.91 14.09
C HIS A 16 8.65 9.46 14.01
N LEU A 17 9.95 9.25 13.75
CA LEU A 17 10.52 7.89 13.71
C LEU A 17 10.53 7.22 15.09
N ASP A 18 10.51 8.01 16.17
CA ASP A 18 10.40 7.48 17.53
C ASP A 18 9.05 6.78 17.74
N ASP A 19 7.95 7.33 17.21
CA ASP A 19 6.61 6.71 17.29
C ASP A 19 6.58 5.36 16.54
N ILE A 20 7.25 5.30 15.37
CA ILE A 20 7.39 4.04 14.62
C ILE A 20 8.24 3.04 15.39
N SER A 21 9.33 3.50 16.02
CA SER A 21 10.21 2.65 16.83
C SER A 21 9.48 2.05 18.02
N GLU A 22 8.68 2.85 18.72
CA GLU A 22 7.93 2.40 19.90
C GLU A 22 6.91 1.31 19.55
N GLU A 23 6.21 1.44 18.42
CA GLU A 23 5.24 0.44 17.98
C GLU A 23 5.91 -0.84 17.46
N LEU A 24 7.06 -0.72 16.78
CA LEU A 24 7.88 -1.90 16.42
C LEU A 24 8.36 -2.65 17.66
N ASP A 25 8.83 -1.93 18.69
CA ASP A 25 9.26 -2.53 19.95
C ASP A 25 8.09 -3.21 20.69
N ALA A 26 6.87 -2.67 20.60
CA ALA A 26 5.66 -3.27 21.17
C ALA A 26 5.32 -4.64 20.54
N GLU A 27 5.61 -4.81 19.25
CA GLU A 27 5.49 -6.07 18.51
C GLU A 27 6.74 -6.96 18.61
N ALA A 28 7.70 -6.62 19.49
CA ALA A 28 8.99 -7.29 19.66
C ALA A 28 9.84 -7.35 18.37
N LEU A 29 9.73 -6.32 17.51
CA LEU A 29 10.48 -6.16 16.27
C LEU A 29 11.60 -5.14 16.46
N SER A 30 12.85 -5.58 16.31
CA SER A 30 14.01 -4.68 16.43
C SER A 30 14.42 -4.09 15.09
N ALA A 31 14.29 -2.77 14.98
CA ALA A 31 14.69 -2.00 13.80
C ALA A 31 15.64 -0.85 14.16
N GLN A 32 16.34 -0.34 13.15
CA GLN A 32 17.18 0.85 13.24
C GLN A 32 16.83 1.78 12.09
N PHE A 33 16.81 3.09 12.37
CA PHE A 33 16.54 4.11 11.36
C PHE A 33 17.80 4.87 10.98
N GLY A 34 17.96 5.17 9.69
CA GLY A 34 18.94 6.12 9.18
C GLY A 34 18.25 7.28 8.48
N VAL A 35 18.59 8.52 8.83
CA VAL A 35 18.09 9.71 8.11
C VAL A 35 19.23 10.42 7.40
N LEU A 36 18.90 11.31 6.45
CA LEU A 36 19.88 12.17 5.81
C LEU A 36 20.63 13.02 6.86
N LYS A 37 21.91 13.31 6.62
CA LYS A 37 22.79 14.00 7.59
C LYS A 37 22.28 15.37 8.06
N ASN A 38 21.42 16.00 7.26
CA ASN A 38 20.82 17.31 7.51
C ASN A 38 19.38 17.23 8.01
N GLU A 39 18.84 16.03 8.21
CA GLU A 39 17.49 15.78 8.71
C GLU A 39 17.52 15.26 10.13
N LYS A 40 16.34 15.17 10.75
CA LYS A 40 16.17 14.66 12.10
C LYS A 40 15.04 13.64 12.17
N PRO A 41 15.02 12.74 13.16
CA PRO A 41 13.94 11.75 13.33
C PRO A 41 12.53 12.35 13.43
N GLU A 42 12.40 13.58 13.91
CA GLU A 42 11.12 14.29 14.01
C GLU A 42 10.69 14.95 12.69
N LYS A 43 11.62 15.08 11.73
CA LYS A 43 11.36 15.72 10.44
C LYS A 43 12.30 15.18 9.37
N TRP A 44 11.76 14.27 8.58
CA TRP A 44 12.46 13.54 7.53
C TRP A 44 11.71 13.67 6.20
N SER A 45 12.47 13.60 5.11
CA SER A 45 11.92 13.36 3.76
C SER A 45 12.19 11.93 3.31
N VAL A 46 13.30 11.35 3.77
CA VAL A 46 13.68 9.97 3.50
C VAL A 46 14.28 9.35 4.77
N PHE A 47 13.90 8.11 5.07
CA PHE A 47 14.63 7.28 6.03
C PHE A 47 14.95 5.89 5.51
N GLU A 48 16.05 5.34 6.00
CA GLU A 48 16.50 3.97 5.82
C GLU A 48 15.94 3.10 6.96
N LEU A 49 15.20 2.04 6.62
CA LEU A 49 14.74 1.03 7.57
C LEU A 49 15.71 -0.14 7.60
N LYS A 50 16.30 -0.43 8.76
CA LYS A 50 17.29 -1.49 8.93
C LYS A 50 16.85 -2.47 10.01
N ASN A 51 17.29 -3.73 9.90
CA ASN A 51 17.14 -4.69 11.00
C ASN A 51 18.17 -4.45 12.12
N GLU A 52 18.06 -5.21 13.22
CA GLU A 52 18.98 -5.17 14.37
C GLU A 52 20.47 -5.30 14.00
N LYS A 53 20.78 -5.95 12.87
CA LYS A 53 22.15 -6.17 12.37
C LYS A 53 22.66 -4.99 11.52
N GLY A 54 21.88 -3.92 11.41
CA GLY A 54 22.17 -2.74 10.61
C GLY A 54 22.07 -2.98 9.11
N LYS A 55 21.37 -4.04 8.66
CA LYS A 55 21.16 -4.30 7.22
C LYS A 55 19.95 -3.53 6.73
N LEU A 56 20.13 -2.82 5.61
CA LEU A 56 19.07 -2.04 4.96
C LEU A 56 18.01 -2.96 4.37
N LEU A 57 16.79 -2.83 4.86
CA LEU A 57 15.61 -3.60 4.43
C LEU A 57 14.82 -2.84 3.37
N ALA A 58 14.61 -1.55 3.60
CA ALA A 58 13.86 -0.66 2.73
C ALA A 58 14.29 0.80 2.89
N THR A 59 13.97 1.61 1.89
CA THR A 59 14.01 3.07 1.98
C THR A 59 12.58 3.58 1.96
N VAL A 60 12.24 4.51 2.85
CA VAL A 60 10.91 5.14 2.89
C VAL A 60 11.07 6.61 2.54
N GLU A 61 10.43 7.03 1.45
CA GLU A 61 10.39 8.42 0.98
C GLU A 61 8.99 9.00 1.18
N ARG A 62 8.93 10.22 1.73
CA ARG A 62 7.69 10.98 1.91
C ARG A 62 7.57 12.01 0.78
N ASN A 63 6.53 11.86 -0.03
CA ASN A 63 6.22 12.67 -1.21
C ASN A 63 4.90 13.44 -1.02
N PRO A 64 4.91 14.63 -0.40
CA PRO A 64 3.72 15.47 -0.31
C PRO A 64 3.18 15.86 -1.69
N VAL A 65 1.86 15.84 -1.83
CA VAL A 65 1.17 16.24 -3.05
C VAL A 65 1.07 17.76 -3.06
N THR A 66 2.03 18.38 -3.75
CA THR A 66 2.06 19.81 -4.00
C THR A 66 1.90 20.09 -5.50
N THR A 67 1.71 21.34 -5.91
CA THR A 67 1.41 21.67 -7.32
C THR A 67 2.49 21.27 -8.32
N GLU A 68 3.76 21.15 -7.89
CA GLU A 68 4.92 20.87 -8.74
C GLU A 68 5.83 19.78 -8.13
N GLY A 69 5.29 18.92 -7.26
CA GLY A 69 6.06 17.91 -6.54
C GLY A 69 5.90 16.49 -7.12
N ILE A 70 6.86 15.61 -6.78
CA ILE A 70 6.88 14.20 -7.20
C ILE A 70 5.56 13.49 -6.87
N GLY A 71 5.01 13.72 -5.67
CA GLY A 71 3.72 13.11 -5.29
C GLY A 71 2.56 13.50 -6.21
N ARG A 72 2.61 14.67 -6.87
CA ARG A 72 1.60 15.07 -7.86
C ARG A 72 1.83 14.39 -9.21
N GLU A 73 3.08 14.33 -9.67
CA GLU A 73 3.44 13.64 -10.90
C GLU A 73 3.01 12.16 -10.83
N GLU A 74 3.30 11.49 -9.71
CA GLU A 74 2.93 10.10 -9.46
C GLU A 74 1.40 9.87 -9.46
N LEU A 75 0.61 10.75 -8.83
CA LEU A 75 -0.85 10.68 -8.91
C LEU A 75 -1.38 10.90 -10.33
N ASP A 76 -0.79 11.83 -11.09
CA ASP A 76 -1.20 12.11 -12.46
C ASP A 76 -0.88 10.91 -13.38
N GLU A 77 0.22 10.19 -13.14
CA GLU A 77 0.54 8.92 -13.81
C GLU A 77 -0.45 7.79 -13.46
N PHE A 78 -0.80 7.64 -12.18
CA PHE A 78 -1.83 6.69 -11.77
C PHE A 78 -3.18 7.02 -12.42
N LYS A 79 -3.60 8.30 -12.41
CA LYS A 79 -4.86 8.72 -13.06
C LYS A 79 -4.92 8.39 -14.54
N GLN A 80 -3.79 8.47 -15.24
CA GLN A 80 -3.72 8.17 -16.68
C GLN A 80 -3.86 6.67 -16.97
N SER A 81 -3.30 5.81 -16.12
CA SER A 81 -3.24 4.36 -16.35
C SER A 81 -4.38 3.58 -15.70
N ILE A 82 -4.89 4.03 -14.54
CA ILE A 82 -5.79 3.23 -13.70
C ILE A 82 -7.09 2.81 -14.41
N LEU A 83 -7.56 3.64 -15.35
CA LEU A 83 -8.80 3.41 -16.09
C LEU A 83 -8.70 2.26 -17.11
N GLU A 84 -7.50 1.77 -17.39
CA GLU A 84 -7.28 0.61 -18.26
C GLU A 84 -7.45 -0.73 -17.52
N PHE A 85 -7.49 -0.70 -16.19
CA PHE A 85 -7.59 -1.88 -15.34
C PHE A 85 -9.03 -2.20 -14.90
N GLN A 86 -9.21 -3.41 -14.37
CA GLN A 86 -10.50 -3.89 -13.90
C GLN A 86 -10.49 -4.12 -12.38
N PRO A 87 -11.66 -4.06 -11.72
CA PRO A 87 -12.97 -3.68 -12.24
C PRO A 87 -13.10 -2.17 -12.49
N ALA A 88 -13.88 -1.81 -13.52
CA ALA A 88 -14.07 -0.41 -13.93
C ALA A 88 -14.69 0.47 -12.82
N SER A 89 -15.49 -0.12 -11.93
CA SER A 89 -16.05 0.59 -10.77
C SER A 89 -14.97 1.01 -9.77
N ALA A 90 -14.00 0.14 -9.49
CA ALA A 90 -12.87 0.44 -8.63
C ALA A 90 -11.91 1.45 -9.27
N ALA A 91 -11.60 1.28 -10.57
CA ALA A 91 -10.77 2.23 -11.31
C ALA A 91 -11.37 3.66 -11.28
N LYS A 92 -12.69 3.77 -11.44
CA LYS A 92 -13.40 5.05 -11.33
C LYS A 92 -13.31 5.62 -9.91
N TRP A 93 -13.57 4.79 -8.89
CA TRP A 93 -13.49 5.21 -7.49
C TRP A 93 -12.08 5.70 -7.14
N LEU A 94 -11.03 4.99 -7.57
CA LEU A 94 -9.63 5.39 -7.39
C LEU A 94 -9.32 6.74 -8.03
N ASN A 95 -9.81 6.96 -9.26
CA ASN A 95 -9.61 8.22 -9.97
C ASN A 95 -10.17 9.42 -9.17
N GLU A 96 -11.33 9.23 -8.52
CA GLU A 96 -11.95 10.21 -7.61
C GLU A 96 -11.19 10.30 -6.27
N PHE A 97 -10.78 9.16 -5.68
CA PHE A 97 -10.03 9.12 -4.42
C PHE A 97 -8.71 9.88 -4.51
N PHE A 98 -8.01 9.80 -5.65
CA PHE A 98 -6.74 10.50 -5.87
C PHE A 98 -6.85 12.02 -5.74
N ASP A 99 -8.03 12.62 -5.86
CA ASP A 99 -8.23 14.06 -5.58
C ASP A 99 -8.12 14.40 -4.08
N SER A 100 -8.27 13.42 -3.21
CA SER A 100 -8.19 13.58 -1.76
C SER A 100 -6.81 13.29 -1.17
N VAL A 101 -5.90 12.70 -1.95
CA VAL A 101 -4.56 12.32 -1.52
C VAL A 101 -3.69 13.56 -1.31
N LYS A 102 -3.06 13.63 -0.13
CA LYS A 102 -2.21 14.75 0.29
C LYS A 102 -0.74 14.38 0.36
N VAL A 103 -0.42 13.10 0.51
CA VAL A 103 0.94 12.60 0.62
C VAL A 103 1.01 11.16 0.12
N ILE A 104 2.13 10.82 -0.51
CA ILE A 104 2.48 9.46 -0.85
C ILE A 104 3.72 9.07 -0.05
N TYR A 105 3.69 7.93 0.62
CA TYR A 105 4.90 7.32 1.17
C TYR A 105 5.31 6.16 0.28
N ALA A 106 6.48 6.26 -0.34
CA ALA A 106 7.04 5.22 -1.20
C ALA A 106 8.06 4.40 -0.41
N ILE A 107 7.75 3.11 -0.20
CA ILE A 107 8.60 2.14 0.47
C ILE A 107 9.28 1.31 -0.62
N GLU A 108 10.56 1.59 -0.90
CA GLU A 108 11.39 0.81 -1.81
C GLU A 108 11.97 -0.39 -1.07
N LEU A 109 11.54 -1.61 -1.41
CA LEU A 109 12.02 -2.83 -0.77
C LEU A 109 13.34 -3.30 -1.39
N LEU A 110 14.32 -3.62 -0.54
CA LEU A 110 15.52 -4.34 -0.96
C LEU A 110 15.28 -5.87 -0.87
N PRO A 111 16.04 -6.68 -1.63
CA PRO A 111 15.87 -8.14 -1.61
C PRO A 111 15.92 -8.77 -0.22
N ILE A 112 16.77 -8.26 0.68
CA ILE A 112 16.85 -8.73 2.07
C ILE A 112 15.59 -8.39 2.88
N GLY A 113 14.92 -7.28 2.57
CA GLY A 113 13.65 -6.90 3.19
C GLY A 113 12.50 -7.86 2.83
N MET A 114 12.55 -8.48 1.64
CA MET A 114 11.55 -9.45 1.20
C MET A 114 11.73 -10.84 1.84
N GLU A 115 12.80 -11.07 2.60
CA GLU A 115 12.98 -12.32 3.34
C GLU A 115 11.97 -12.39 4.50
N ALA A 116 11.38 -13.56 4.73
CA ALA A 116 10.29 -13.74 5.70
C ALA A 116 10.63 -13.25 7.12
N GLU A 117 11.89 -13.34 7.53
CA GLU A 117 12.38 -12.87 8.83
C GLU A 117 12.46 -11.34 8.96
N ASN A 118 12.54 -10.61 7.85
CA ASN A 118 12.63 -9.14 7.83
C ASN A 118 11.32 -8.48 7.38
N TYR A 119 10.49 -9.19 6.60
CA TYR A 119 9.30 -8.63 5.97
C TYR A 119 8.26 -8.13 6.99
N HIS A 120 8.22 -8.73 8.18
CA HIS A 120 7.34 -8.24 9.24
C HIS A 120 7.70 -6.82 9.70
N ILE A 121 8.99 -6.46 9.75
CA ILE A 121 9.43 -5.10 10.09
C ILE A 121 8.91 -4.09 9.06
N ILE A 122 8.94 -4.45 7.77
CA ILE A 122 8.43 -3.61 6.68
C ILE A 122 6.92 -3.44 6.79
N THR A 123 6.18 -4.53 6.91
CA THR A 123 4.70 -4.50 6.96
C THR A 123 4.17 -3.81 8.21
N THR A 124 4.84 -3.96 9.37
CA THR A 124 4.50 -3.21 10.58
C THR A 124 4.78 -1.71 10.40
N THR A 125 5.95 -1.34 9.85
CA THR A 125 6.27 0.07 9.53
C THR A 125 5.25 0.68 8.57
N GLN A 126 4.87 -0.07 7.52
CA GLN A 126 3.83 0.32 6.58
C GLN A 126 2.48 0.52 7.27
N GLY A 127 2.06 -0.41 8.13
CA GLY A 127 0.81 -0.34 8.88
C GLY A 127 0.74 0.92 9.76
N ILE A 128 1.80 1.21 10.50
CA ILE A 128 1.90 2.40 11.35
C ILE A 128 1.71 3.69 10.53
N ILE A 129 2.41 3.82 9.40
CA ILE A 129 2.28 5.00 8.54
C ILE A 129 0.86 5.07 7.97
N TRP A 130 0.32 3.94 7.48
CA TRP A 130 -1.00 3.87 6.86
C TRP A 130 -2.13 4.29 7.82
N GLU A 131 -2.09 3.83 9.07
CA GLU A 131 -3.04 4.21 10.11
C GLU A 131 -3.01 5.72 10.41
N GLN A 132 -1.81 6.31 10.47
CA GLN A 132 -1.66 7.73 10.77
C GLN A 132 -2.17 8.64 9.64
N VAL A 133 -2.01 8.22 8.37
CA VAL A 133 -2.32 9.06 7.21
C VAL A 133 -3.73 8.87 6.67
N ASN A 134 -4.47 7.87 7.14
CA ASN A 134 -5.81 7.48 6.68
C ASN A 134 -5.87 7.42 5.14
N GLY A 135 -5.42 6.30 4.56
CA GLY A 135 -5.20 6.20 3.13
C GLY A 135 -5.56 4.85 2.52
N ILE A 136 -5.01 4.61 1.33
CA ILE A 136 -5.00 3.30 0.67
C ILE A 136 -3.56 2.87 0.41
N LEU A 137 -3.39 1.58 0.16
CA LEU A 137 -2.13 0.97 -0.26
C LEU A 137 -2.15 0.70 -1.77
N GLN A 138 -0.97 0.82 -2.39
CA GLN A 138 -0.67 0.24 -3.70
C GLN A 138 0.62 -0.57 -3.60
N ALA A 139 0.66 -1.74 -4.20
CA ALA A 139 1.86 -2.55 -4.34
C ALA A 139 2.11 -2.88 -5.81
N ASP A 140 3.38 -2.81 -6.21
CA ASP A 140 3.77 -3.12 -7.59
C ASP A 140 3.33 -4.55 -7.95
N GLU A 141 2.74 -4.70 -9.14
CA GLU A 141 2.21 -5.99 -9.63
C GLU A 141 1.10 -6.62 -8.78
N GLU A 142 0.51 -5.91 -7.82
CA GLU A 142 -0.61 -6.43 -7.00
C GLU A 142 -1.86 -5.55 -7.13
N GLY A 143 -1.67 -4.23 -7.13
CA GLY A 143 -2.73 -3.26 -7.36
C GLY A 143 -3.00 -2.39 -6.15
N PHE A 144 -4.24 -1.92 -6.04
CA PHE A 144 -4.68 -0.96 -5.02
C PHE A 144 -5.65 -1.60 -4.05
N THR A 145 -5.67 -1.07 -2.83
CA THR A 145 -6.65 -1.40 -1.79
C THR A 145 -7.70 -0.31 -1.63
N ASN A 146 -8.81 -0.63 -0.95
CA ASN A 146 -9.66 0.38 -0.31
C ASN A 146 -9.06 0.82 1.04
N GLU A 147 -9.74 1.73 1.73
CA GLU A 147 -9.30 2.25 3.02
C GLU A 147 -9.29 1.21 4.15
N GLU A 148 -9.87 0.04 3.93
CA GLU A 148 -9.90 -1.09 4.88
C GLU A 148 -8.82 -2.15 4.54
N GLY A 149 -7.99 -1.93 3.52
CA GLY A 149 -6.89 -2.82 3.14
C GLY A 149 -7.29 -4.00 2.23
N TYR A 150 -8.52 -4.02 1.70
CA TYR A 150 -8.95 -5.04 0.73
C TYR A 150 -8.55 -4.64 -0.68
N HIS A 151 -7.99 -5.57 -1.47
CA HIS A 151 -7.63 -5.30 -2.86
C HIS A 151 -8.87 -5.06 -3.72
N ILE A 152 -8.86 -3.97 -4.48
CA ILE A 152 -10.01 -3.51 -5.27
C ILE A 152 -9.74 -3.46 -6.76
N LEU A 153 -8.48 -3.58 -7.21
CA LEU A 153 -8.12 -3.49 -8.62
C LEU A 153 -7.15 -4.61 -8.99
N TRP A 154 -7.41 -5.29 -10.11
CA TRP A 154 -6.63 -6.42 -10.57
C TRP A 154 -5.36 -5.94 -11.28
N GLN A 155 -4.21 -6.07 -10.62
CA GLN A 155 -2.90 -5.91 -11.25
C GLN A 155 -1.97 -7.10 -10.99
N PHE A 156 -2.48 -8.16 -10.35
CA PHE A 156 -1.76 -9.41 -10.11
C PHE A 156 -1.20 -10.04 -11.38
N PRO A 157 -0.01 -10.66 -11.31
CA PRO A 157 0.53 -11.44 -12.41
C PRO A 157 -0.35 -12.67 -12.69
N ASP A 158 -0.22 -13.20 -13.91
CA ASP A 158 -1.06 -14.32 -14.37
C ASP A 158 -0.89 -15.60 -13.53
N ASP A 159 0.28 -15.78 -12.90
CA ASP A 159 0.64 -16.92 -12.06
C ASP A 159 0.39 -16.69 -10.56
N ALA A 160 -0.26 -15.59 -10.16
CA ALA A 160 -0.62 -15.35 -8.78
C ALA A 160 -1.53 -16.45 -8.19
N ASP A 161 -1.22 -16.89 -6.98
CA ASP A 161 -1.94 -17.93 -6.25
C ASP A 161 -2.16 -17.56 -4.77
N GLY A 162 -2.98 -18.37 -4.08
CA GLY A 162 -3.24 -18.20 -2.65
C GLY A 162 -4.53 -17.44 -2.33
N GLU A 163 -4.91 -17.48 -1.05
CA GLU A 163 -6.09 -16.80 -0.54
C GLU A 163 -5.79 -15.31 -0.33
N TRP A 164 -6.67 -14.43 -0.84
CA TRP A 164 -6.45 -13.00 -0.81
C TRP A 164 -7.69 -12.20 -0.44
N ASN A 165 -7.50 -11.13 0.33
CA ASN A 165 -8.55 -10.21 0.76
C ASN A 165 -8.87 -9.20 -0.35
N CYS A 166 -10.09 -9.26 -0.86
CA CYS A 166 -10.58 -8.45 -1.98
C CYS A 166 -11.91 -7.76 -1.64
N ALA A 167 -12.19 -6.67 -2.35
CA ALA A 167 -13.48 -5.99 -2.27
C ALA A 167 -13.94 -5.53 -3.65
N VAL A 168 -15.26 -5.50 -3.86
CA VAL A 168 -15.88 -4.87 -5.05
C VAL A 168 -16.90 -3.84 -4.63
N LEU A 169 -17.06 -2.79 -5.44
CA LEU A 169 -18.03 -1.74 -5.19
C LEU A 169 -19.41 -2.17 -5.73
N ASN A 170 -20.41 -2.22 -4.86
CA ASN A 170 -21.78 -2.57 -5.26
C ASN A 170 -22.54 -1.37 -5.85
N ALA A 171 -23.77 -1.60 -6.32
CA ALA A 171 -24.60 -0.57 -6.94
C ALA A 171 -25.00 0.59 -6.00
N GLU A 172 -24.87 0.41 -4.68
CA GLU A 172 -25.10 1.46 -3.68
C GLU A 172 -23.83 2.27 -3.37
N GLY A 173 -22.69 1.95 -4.01
CA GLY A 173 -21.41 2.58 -3.72
C GLY A 173 -20.76 2.09 -2.42
N LYS A 174 -21.09 0.88 -1.97
CA LYS A 174 -20.50 0.26 -0.76
C LYS A 174 -19.55 -0.86 -1.15
N TRP A 175 -18.46 -1.01 -0.40
CA TRP A 175 -17.55 -2.13 -0.51
C TRP A 175 -18.20 -3.43 -0.02
N GLU A 176 -18.11 -4.48 -0.82
CA GLU A 176 -18.43 -5.84 -0.43
C GLU A 176 -17.13 -6.64 -0.32
N ASN A 177 -16.74 -6.96 0.92
CA ASN A 177 -15.47 -7.58 1.25
C ASN A 177 -15.56 -9.12 1.24
N PHE A 178 -14.56 -9.79 0.70
CA PHE A 178 -14.48 -11.25 0.61
C PHE A 178 -13.04 -11.74 0.49
N ASN A 179 -12.83 -13.03 0.73
CA ASN A 179 -11.60 -13.73 0.41
C ASN A 179 -11.82 -14.57 -0.86
N MET A 180 -10.91 -14.45 -1.81
CA MET A 180 -10.90 -15.26 -3.03
C MET A 180 -9.60 -16.06 -3.16
N ASP A 181 -9.65 -17.16 -3.89
CA ASP A 181 -8.44 -17.88 -4.31
C ASP A 181 -7.92 -17.26 -5.61
N LEU A 182 -6.72 -16.70 -5.57
CA LEU A 182 -6.09 -16.11 -6.73
C LEU A 182 -5.82 -17.16 -7.82
N ALA A 183 -5.77 -18.46 -7.55
CA ALA A 183 -5.62 -19.49 -8.58
C ALA A 183 -6.95 -19.88 -9.26
N ASP A 184 -8.10 -19.47 -8.73
CA ASP A 184 -9.42 -19.81 -9.28
C ASP A 184 -9.83 -18.83 -10.39
N GLU A 185 -9.72 -19.28 -11.64
CA GLU A 185 -10.07 -18.49 -12.84
C GLU A 185 -11.50 -17.92 -12.79
N GLN A 186 -12.48 -18.64 -12.25
CA GLN A 186 -13.85 -18.15 -12.17
C GLN A 186 -13.96 -16.99 -11.18
N GLN A 187 -13.20 -17.06 -10.09
CA GLN A 187 -13.14 -15.97 -9.11
C GLN A 187 -12.41 -14.75 -9.67
N ARG A 188 -11.33 -14.94 -10.43
CA ARG A 188 -10.64 -13.85 -11.16
C ARG A 188 -11.59 -13.10 -12.09
N GLU A 189 -12.34 -13.84 -12.92
CA GLU A 189 -13.25 -13.24 -13.89
C GLU A 189 -14.42 -12.50 -13.21
N ALA A 190 -14.95 -13.05 -12.10
CA ALA A 190 -15.98 -12.38 -11.32
C ALA A 190 -15.47 -11.08 -10.68
N PHE A 191 -14.26 -11.11 -10.09
CA PHE A 191 -13.62 -9.92 -9.51
C PHE A 191 -13.39 -8.84 -10.58
N LYS A 192 -12.78 -9.19 -11.72
CA LYS A 192 -12.57 -8.27 -12.85
C LYS A 192 -13.89 -7.71 -13.41
N ALA A 193 -14.97 -8.48 -13.34
CA ALA A 193 -16.31 -8.01 -13.70
C ALA A 193 -16.99 -7.13 -12.62
N GLY A 194 -16.33 -6.86 -11.49
CA GLY A 194 -16.83 -6.05 -10.39
C GLY A 194 -17.89 -6.76 -9.55
N LYS A 195 -17.78 -8.09 -9.42
CA LYS A 195 -18.75 -8.93 -8.69
C LYS A 195 -18.05 -9.74 -7.62
N VAL A 196 -18.73 -9.96 -6.51
CA VAL A 196 -18.30 -10.94 -5.50
C VAL A 196 -18.34 -12.33 -6.16
N PRO A 197 -17.23 -13.07 -6.21
CA PRO A 197 -17.21 -14.40 -6.80
C PRO A 197 -18.14 -15.39 -6.09
N GLU A 198 -18.74 -16.30 -6.86
CA GLU A 198 -19.43 -17.46 -6.28
C GLU A 198 -18.40 -18.36 -5.60
N GLY A 199 -18.66 -18.75 -4.34
CA GLY A 199 -17.73 -19.58 -3.55
C GLY A 199 -16.66 -18.81 -2.76
N ALA A 200 -16.52 -17.50 -2.97
CA ALA A 200 -15.67 -16.65 -2.14
C ALA A 200 -16.13 -16.67 -0.67
N LYS A 201 -15.19 -16.65 0.28
CA LYS A 201 -15.53 -16.59 1.70
C LYS A 201 -15.88 -15.15 2.04
N LYS A 202 -17.12 -14.90 2.43
CA LYS A 202 -17.55 -13.56 2.86
C LYS A 202 -16.90 -13.21 4.20
N VAL A 203 -16.32 -12.01 4.27
CA VAL A 203 -15.86 -11.44 5.53
C VAL A 203 -17.02 -10.66 6.14
N LYS A 204 -17.20 -10.78 7.46
CA LYS A 204 -18.30 -10.12 8.20
C LYS A 204 -17.85 -8.78 8.75
#